data_AF-A0A202DU82-F1
#
_entry.id   AF-A0A202DU82-F1
#
_cell.length_a   1.000
_cell.length_b   1.000
_cell.length_c   1.000
_cell.angle_alpha   90.00
_cell.angle_beta   90.00
_cell.angle_gamma   90.00
#
_symmetry.space_group_name_H-M   'P 1'
#
loop_
_entity.id
_entity.type
_entity.pdbx_description
1 polymer ?
#
loop_
_entity_poly.entity_id
_entity_poly.type
_entity_poly.pdbx_seq_one_letter_code
_entity_poly.pdbx_strand_id
1 'polypeptide(L)'
;SKFKPINLVAHLVNKPSSSFFEIENSHELRKLHTNIMEEFEKIASYNVKSEAFYDKSIREHSLDWVRNFRKDAAFENYWPHITLLTSNPSKDRKTLKFIAKRLAICHLGDYNTCRKILVEVTLHS
;
A
#
# COMPACT_ATOMS: atom_id res chain seq x y z
N SER A 1 1.97 -9.81 -19.79
CA SER A 1 2.35 -8.95 -18.65
C SER A 1 3.82 -9.15 -18.35
N LYS A 2 4.64 -8.09 -18.20
CA LYS A 2 6.11 -8.20 -17.96
C LYS A 2 6.49 -8.44 -16.49
N PHE A 3 5.51 -8.56 -15.60
CA PHE A 3 5.76 -8.66 -14.16
C PHE A 3 5.52 -10.08 -13.66
N LYS A 4 6.56 -10.65 -13.04
CA LYS A 4 6.54 -11.98 -12.43
C LYS A 4 5.86 -11.95 -11.06
N PRO A 5 5.31 -13.08 -10.59
CA PRO A 5 4.88 -13.21 -9.21
C PRO A 5 6.01 -12.83 -8.25
N ILE A 6 5.66 -12.14 -7.16
CA ILE A 6 6.64 -11.64 -6.18
C ILE A 6 6.55 -12.50 -4.92
N ASN A 7 7.68 -13.07 -4.52
CA ASN A 7 7.81 -13.74 -3.23
C ASN A 7 7.90 -12.67 -2.14
N LEU A 8 7.01 -12.75 -1.15
CA LEU A 8 6.95 -11.81 -0.05
C LEU A 8 7.18 -12.56 1.26
N VAL A 9 8.01 -11.96 2.11
CA VAL A 9 8.20 -12.35 3.50
C VAL A 9 7.69 -11.20 4.35
N ALA A 10 6.82 -11.50 5.31
CA ALA A 10 6.23 -10.48 6.16
C ALA A 10 6.35 -10.88 7.63
N HIS A 11 6.77 -9.93 8.46
CA HIS A 11 6.98 -10.11 9.90
C HIS A 11 5.97 -9.28 10.67
N LEU A 12 5.34 -9.90 11.68
CA LEU A 12 4.48 -9.16 12.60
C LEU A 12 5.33 -8.22 13.45
N VAL A 13 5.03 -6.93 13.36
CA VAL A 13 5.65 -5.85 14.13
C VAL A 13 4.56 -5.10 14.88
N ASN A 14 4.81 -4.85 16.17
CA ASN A 14 3.89 -4.11 17.03
C ASN A 14 4.50 -2.76 17.40
N LYS A 15 3.73 -1.70 17.20
CA LYS A 15 3.99 -0.34 17.71
C LYS A 15 2.99 -0.03 18.83
N PRO A 16 3.22 1.01 19.66
CA PRO A 16 2.37 1.29 20.81
C PRO A 16 0.87 1.42 20.52
N SER A 17 0.50 1.85 19.31
CA SER A 17 -0.90 2.12 18.91
C SER A 17 -1.36 1.34 17.68
N SER A 18 -0.53 0.44 17.13
CA SER A 18 -0.83 -0.25 15.86
C SER A 18 0.05 -1.47 15.66
N SER A 19 -0.46 -2.44 14.92
CA SER A 19 0.31 -3.60 14.47
C SER A 19 0.35 -3.64 12.95
N PHE A 20 1.41 -4.24 12.42
CA PHE A 20 1.64 -4.35 10.98
C PHE A 20 2.25 -5.70 10.66
N PHE A 21 1.97 -6.24 9.48
CA PHE A 21 2.93 -7.11 8.83
C PHE A 21 3.89 -6.24 8.02
N GLU A 22 5.08 -6.01 8.55
CA GLU A 22 6.16 -5.37 7.80
C GLU A 22 6.70 -6.37 6.76
N ILE A 23 6.73 -5.96 5.50
CA ILE A 23 7.17 -6.81 4.39
C ILE A 23 8.65 -6.53 4.14
N GLU A 24 9.46 -7.57 3.93
CA GLU A 24 10.85 -7.39 3.52
C GLU A 24 10.91 -6.61 2.20
N ASN A 25 11.65 -5.51 2.19
CA ASN A 25 11.79 -4.64 1.02
C ASN A 25 12.78 -5.25 0.00
N SER A 26 12.38 -6.35 -0.64
CA SER A 26 13.19 -7.04 -1.63
C SER A 26 13.49 -6.15 -2.84
N HIS A 27 14.55 -6.47 -3.58
CA HIS A 27 14.93 -5.74 -4.79
C HIS A 27 13.78 -5.72 -5.82
N GLU A 28 13.07 -6.83 -5.99
CA GLU A 28 11.94 -6.97 -6.92
C GLU A 28 10.76 -6.09 -6.51
N LEU A 29 10.43 -6.08 -5.21
CA LEU A 29 9.33 -5.28 -4.69
C LEU A 29 9.64 -3.78 -4.80
N ARG A 30 10.86 -3.37 -4.42
CA ARG A 30 11.31 -1.99 -4.56
C ARG A 30 11.30 -1.54 -6.01
N LYS A 31 11.80 -2.39 -6.94
CA LYS A 31 11.79 -2.09 -8.37
C LYS A 31 10.36 -1.96 -8.91
N LEU A 32 9.43 -2.82 -8.49
CA LEU A 32 8.02 -2.70 -8.88
C LEU A 32 7.44 -1.36 -8.39
N HIS A 33 7.67 -1.02 -7.11
CA HIS A 33 7.22 0.24 -6.53
C HIS A 33 7.77 1.45 -7.29
N THR A 34 9.08 1.52 -7.51
CA THR A 34 9.71 2.62 -8.25
C THR A 34 9.11 2.77 -9.65
N ASN A 35 9.01 1.67 -10.41
CA ASN A 35 8.43 1.71 -11.76
C ASN A 35 6.97 2.19 -11.75
N ILE A 36 6.16 1.75 -10.79
CA ILE A 36 4.77 2.21 -10.66
C ILE A 36 4.75 3.70 -10.36
N MET A 37 5.55 4.15 -9.39
CA MET A 37 5.55 5.55 -8.96
C MET A 37 6.05 6.50 -10.05
N GLU A 38 7.08 6.12 -10.82
CA GLU A 38 7.58 6.90 -11.96
C GLU A 38 6.51 7.08 -13.05
N GLU A 39 5.71 6.05 -13.34
CA GLU A 39 4.59 6.19 -14.28
C GLU A 39 3.44 7.01 -13.67
N PHE A 40 3.17 6.83 -12.38
CA PHE A 40 2.12 7.57 -11.68
C PHE A 40 2.42 9.06 -11.60
N GLU A 41 3.67 9.46 -11.38
CA GLU A 41 4.08 10.87 -11.32
C GLU A 41 3.73 11.66 -12.58
N LYS A 42 3.71 11.01 -13.75
CA LYS A 42 3.39 11.67 -15.03
C LYS A 42 1.93 12.11 -15.11
N ILE A 43 1.06 11.52 -14.30
CA ILE A 43 -0.40 11.73 -14.34
C ILE A 43 -1.01 12.13 -12.99
N ALA A 44 -0.21 12.12 -11.91
CA ALA A 44 -0.69 12.39 -10.57
C ALA A 44 -1.03 13.87 -10.38
N SER A 45 -2.13 14.13 -9.68
CA SER A 45 -2.47 15.43 -9.11
C SER A 45 -2.55 15.30 -7.60
N TYR A 46 -1.96 16.26 -6.90
CA TYR A 46 -1.99 16.33 -5.43
C TYR A 46 -3.02 17.34 -4.90
N ASN A 47 -3.82 17.95 -5.78
CA ASN A 47 -4.97 18.76 -5.41
C ASN A 47 -6.17 17.85 -5.04
N VAL A 48 -6.06 17.18 -3.90
CA VAL A 48 -7.01 16.17 -3.47
C VAL A 48 -8.21 16.81 -2.78
N LYS A 49 -9.40 16.47 -3.28
CA LYS A 49 -10.70 16.81 -2.68
C LYS A 49 -11.47 15.54 -2.31
N SER A 50 -12.44 15.64 -1.41
CA SER A 50 -13.21 14.49 -0.90
C SER A 50 -13.97 13.76 -2.02
N GLU A 51 -14.37 14.45 -3.08
CA GLU A 51 -15.09 13.87 -4.22
C GLU A 51 -14.23 12.91 -5.04
N ALA A 52 -12.90 12.94 -4.87
CA ALA A 52 -11.99 11.99 -5.50
C ALA A 52 -12.04 10.60 -4.84
N PHE A 53 -12.65 10.46 -3.66
CA PHE A 53 -12.75 9.20 -2.93
C PHE A 53 -14.08 8.50 -3.19
N TYR A 54 -14.11 7.20 -2.90
CA TYR A 54 -15.29 6.37 -3.05
C TYR A 54 -16.35 6.65 -1.97
N ASP A 55 -15.93 6.84 -0.72
CA ASP A 55 -16.84 7.07 0.39
C ASP A 55 -17.33 8.53 0.37
N LYS A 56 -18.62 8.75 0.67
CA LYS A 56 -19.23 10.09 0.63
C LYS A 56 -18.72 11.06 1.70
N SER A 57 -18.24 10.52 2.81
CA SER A 57 -17.70 11.29 3.92
C SER A 57 -16.26 10.87 4.14
N ILE A 58 -15.35 11.82 3.96
CA ILE A 58 -13.90 11.61 4.08
C ILE A 58 -13.39 12.54 5.16
N ARG A 59 -12.59 11.99 6.08
CA ARG A 59 -11.93 12.80 7.11
C ARG A 59 -10.66 13.42 6.57
N GLU A 60 -10.29 14.56 7.13
CA GLU A 60 -9.14 15.33 6.67
C GLU A 60 -7.84 14.51 6.64
N HIS A 61 -7.63 13.65 7.65
CA HIS A 61 -6.44 12.78 7.69
C HIS A 61 -6.27 11.91 6.43
N SER A 62 -7.37 11.45 5.80
CA SER A 62 -7.29 10.65 4.58
C SER A 62 -6.93 11.49 3.36
N LEU A 63 -7.39 12.75 3.33
CA LEU A 63 -7.00 13.71 2.30
C LEU A 63 -5.52 14.06 2.44
N ASP A 64 -5.09 14.38 3.65
CA ASP A 64 -3.70 14.73 3.98
C ASP A 64 -2.73 13.61 3.66
N TRP A 65 -3.12 12.36 3.91
CA TRP A 65 -2.30 11.21 3.53
C TRP A 65 -2.04 11.16 2.02
N VAL A 66 -3.07 11.35 1.18
CA VAL A 66 -2.89 11.33 -0.28
C VAL A 66 -2.08 12.53 -0.77
N ARG A 67 -2.34 13.74 -0.23
CA ARG A 67 -1.60 14.95 -0.58
C ARG A 67 -0.10 14.79 -0.33
N ASN A 68 0.27 14.14 0.78
CA ASN A 68 1.65 13.99 1.20
C ASN A 68 2.28 12.63 0.82
N PHE A 69 1.50 11.69 0.25
CA PHE A 69 1.94 10.32 -0.05
C PHE A 69 3.28 10.25 -0.78
N ARG A 70 3.44 11.10 -1.80
CA ARG A 70 4.65 11.16 -2.60
C ARG A 70 5.90 11.53 -1.80
N LYS A 71 5.74 12.43 -0.84
CA LYS A 71 6.82 12.90 0.03
C LYS A 71 7.11 11.88 1.12
N ASP A 72 6.07 11.33 1.74
CA ASP A 72 6.19 10.64 3.03
C ASP A 72 6.23 9.11 2.91
N ALA A 73 5.77 8.53 1.80
CA ALA A 73 5.60 7.07 1.65
C ALA A 73 5.99 6.49 0.28
N ALA A 74 6.54 7.30 -0.63
CA ALA A 74 6.99 6.86 -1.95
C ALA A 74 8.53 6.88 -2.09
N PHE A 75 9.03 6.22 -3.13
CA PHE A 75 10.47 6.10 -3.45
C PHE A 75 11.33 5.69 -2.24
N GLU A 76 12.26 6.55 -1.81
CA GLU A 76 13.18 6.28 -0.70
C GLU A 76 12.46 6.09 0.65
N ASN A 77 11.25 6.65 0.78
CA ASN A 77 10.43 6.51 1.99
C ASN A 77 9.47 5.30 1.90
N TYR A 78 9.66 4.43 0.91
CA TYR A 78 8.85 3.23 0.76
C TYR A 78 9.09 2.24 1.90
N TRP A 79 8.04 2.06 2.71
CA TRP A 79 7.99 1.08 3.78
C TRP A 79 6.83 0.11 3.51
N PRO A 80 7.07 -1.03 2.84
CA PRO A 80 6.00 -1.96 2.49
C PRO A 80 5.46 -2.66 3.74
N HIS A 81 4.15 -2.53 3.97
CA HIS A 81 3.49 -3.14 5.12
C HIS A 81 2.01 -3.42 4.86
N ILE A 82 1.44 -4.29 5.69
CA ILE A 82 -0.01 -4.54 5.79
C ILE A 82 -0.45 -4.09 7.17
N THR A 83 -1.22 -3.01 7.23
CA THR A 83 -1.76 -2.48 8.49
C THR A 83 -2.77 -3.45 9.10
N LEU A 84 -2.62 -3.71 10.40
CA LEU A 84 -3.56 -4.50 11.19
C LEU A 84 -4.31 -3.55 12.13
N LEU A 85 -5.62 -3.44 11.94
CA LEU A 85 -6.51 -2.77 12.88
C LEU A 85 -6.71 -3.67 14.11
N THR A 86 -5.76 -3.68 15.03
CA THR A 86 -5.91 -4.35 16.34
C THR A 86 -5.52 -3.41 17.47
N SER A 87 -6.36 -3.37 18.49
CA SER A 87 -6.07 -2.71 19.78
C SER A 87 -5.19 -3.57 20.69
N ASN A 88 -4.97 -4.83 20.33
CA ASN A 88 -4.18 -5.79 21.11
C ASN A 88 -3.04 -6.34 20.24
N PRO A 89 -1.83 -5.77 20.34
CA PRO A 89 -0.67 -6.31 19.64
C PRO A 89 -0.37 -7.73 20.14
N SER A 90 -0.37 -8.70 19.23
CA SER A 90 0.00 -10.08 19.54
C SER A 90 1.48 -10.14 19.94
N LYS A 91 1.79 -10.75 21.08
CA LYS A 91 3.17 -10.91 21.56
C LYS A 91 3.97 -11.93 20.72
N ASP A 92 3.28 -12.76 19.96
CA ASP A 92 3.92 -13.82 19.19
C ASP A 92 4.59 -13.26 17.94
N ARG A 93 5.88 -13.55 17.77
CA ARG A 93 6.58 -13.26 16.51
C ARG A 93 6.02 -14.20 15.44
N LYS A 94 5.35 -13.62 14.44
CA LYS A 94 4.81 -14.37 13.30
C LYS A 94 5.49 -13.94 12.02
N THR A 95 5.95 -14.92 11.24
CA THR A 95 6.47 -14.69 9.89
C THR A 95 5.57 -15.40 8.89
N LEU A 96 5.17 -14.69 7.83
CA LEU A 96 4.39 -15.21 6.73
C LEU A 96 5.25 -15.19 5.47
N LYS A 97 5.23 -16.30 4.72
CA LYS A 97 5.83 -16.38 3.39
C LYS A 97 4.73 -16.69 2.39
N PHE A 98 4.60 -15.86 1.36
CA PHE A 98 3.55 -16.03 0.35
C PHE A 98 3.97 -15.44 -0.99
N ILE A 99 3.20 -15.76 -2.03
CA ILE A 99 3.46 -15.30 -3.39
C ILE A 99 2.33 -14.36 -3.81
N ALA A 100 2.67 -13.11 -4.11
CA ALA A 100 1.77 -12.17 -4.74
C ALA A 100 1.68 -12.47 -6.24
N LYS A 101 0.48 -12.87 -6.70
CA LYS A 101 0.20 -13.22 -8.10
C LYS A 101 -0.64 -12.18 -8.84
N ARG A 102 -1.09 -11.14 -8.16
CA ARG A 102 -1.97 -10.11 -8.72
C ARG A 102 -1.54 -8.74 -8.22
N LEU A 103 -1.77 -7.74 -9.07
CA LEU A 103 -1.64 -6.33 -8.75
C LEU A 103 -2.97 -5.65 -9.09
N ALA A 104 -3.43 -4.75 -8.23
CA ALA A 104 -4.69 -4.04 -8.43
C ALA A 104 -4.51 -2.53 -8.20
N ILE A 105 -5.26 -1.74 -8.96
CA ILE A 105 -5.48 -0.32 -8.71
C ILE A 105 -6.86 -0.19 -8.08
N CYS A 106 -6.92 0.52 -6.96
CA CYS A 106 -8.14 0.70 -6.20
C CYS A 106 -8.60 2.15 -6.17
N HIS A 107 -9.91 2.35 -6.15
CA HIS A 107 -10.53 3.58 -5.67
C HIS A 107 -10.56 3.55 -4.14
N LEU A 108 -9.88 4.53 -3.54
CA LEU A 108 -9.75 4.62 -2.08
C LEU A 108 -11.01 5.21 -1.45
N GLY A 109 -11.36 4.69 -0.27
CA GLY A 109 -12.31 5.30 0.66
C GLY A 109 -11.60 5.95 1.85
N ASP A 110 -12.37 6.20 2.90
CA ASP A 110 -11.88 6.73 4.17
C ASP A 110 -10.86 5.76 4.81
N TYR A 111 -9.92 6.30 5.59
CA TYR A 111 -8.67 5.64 6.02
C TYR A 111 -7.77 5.13 4.87
N ASN A 112 -7.92 5.69 3.66
CA ASN A 112 -7.17 5.29 2.46
C ASN A 112 -7.26 3.78 2.16
N THR A 113 -8.39 3.17 2.51
CA THR A 113 -8.64 1.73 2.30
C THR A 113 -9.22 1.48 0.92
N CYS A 114 -8.83 0.38 0.26
CA CYS A 114 -9.38 -0.01 -1.03
C CYS A 114 -10.88 -0.34 -0.89
N ARG A 115 -11.75 0.37 -1.62
CA ARG A 115 -13.20 0.10 -1.67
C ARG A 115 -13.62 -0.62 -2.92
N LYS A 116 -13.03 -0.22 -4.06
CA LYS A 116 -13.36 -0.75 -5.38
C LYS A 116 -12.09 -0.99 -6.16
N ILE A 117 -11.93 -2.19 -6.68
CA ILE A 117 -10.90 -2.49 -7.68
C ILE A 117 -11.34 -1.83 -8.99
N LEU A 118 -10.50 -0.94 -9.52
CA LEU A 118 -10.69 -0.31 -10.82
C LEU A 118 -10.13 -1.19 -11.93
N VAL A 119 -8.97 -1.79 -11.68
CA VAL A 119 -8.33 -2.77 -12.56
C VAL A 119 -7.52 -3.74 -11.72
N GLU A 120 -7.48 -5.01 -12.14
CA GLU A 120 -6.53 -6.00 -11.65
C GLU A 120 -5.79 -6.66 -12.81
N VAL A 121 -4.54 -7.02 -12.57
CA VAL A 121 -3.71 -7.75 -13.52
C VAL A 121 -3.09 -8.95 -12.83
N THR A 122 -3.01 -10.06 -13.56
CA THR A 122 -2.26 -11.24 -13.12
C THR A 122 -0.78 -11.06 -13.43
N LEU A 123 0.05 -11.38 -12.45
CA LEU A 123 1.51 -11.45 -12.58
C LEU A 123 1.84 -12.86 -13.08
N HIS A 124 2.36 -12.94 -14.30
CA HIS A 124 2.67 -14.22 -14.95
C HIS A 124 4.18 -14.47 -14.90
N SER A 125 4.56 -15.72 -14.68
CA SER A 125 5.95 -16.18 -14.69
C SER A 125 6.59 -16.07 -16.07
#